data_AF-A0AA85K5S6-F1
#
_entry.id   AF-A0AA85K5S6-F1
#
_cell.length_a   1.000
_cell.length_b   1.000
_cell.length_c   1.000
_cell.angle_alpha   90.00
_cell.angle_beta   90.00
_cell.angle_gamma   90.00
#
_symmetry.space_group_name_H-M   'P 1'
#
loop_
_entity.id
_entity.type
_entity.pdbx_description
1 polymer ?
#
loop_
_entity_poly.entity_id
_entity_poly.type
_entity_poly.pdbx_seq_one_letter_code
_entity_poly.pdbx_strand_id
1 'polypeptide(L)'
;MLEILLSPSLMCWGRGLLCIISAFIVGLSGVVPLLFLPVNGLCSKKDIISLNRWLSYATGSLLGEVFIHLLPESWIHSDIASFQNSGLWMLTGLLLFFIIEKLCVHESSDKEVEGYLNLVANVIDNFTHGVAIAGSYLVSLRLGILTTTCILVHEVPHEMADFVILLRSGFTRWEAAKAQLATASGSTFGAILTLCANAAVTASEII
;
A
#
# COMPACT_ATOMS: atom_id res chain seq x y z
N MET A 1 -20.37 -33.50 -9.61
CA MET A 1 -20.58 -32.05 -9.37
C MET A 1 -19.43 -31.43 -8.58
N LEU A 2 -18.85 -32.12 -7.57
CA LEU A 2 -17.64 -31.66 -6.86
C LEU A 2 -16.33 -31.74 -7.69
N GLU A 3 -16.21 -32.69 -8.63
CA GLU A 3 -14.98 -32.86 -9.44
C GLU A 3 -14.77 -31.79 -10.52
N ILE A 4 -15.85 -31.17 -11.03
CA ILE A 4 -15.75 -30.06 -11.99
C ILE A 4 -15.19 -28.80 -11.30
N LEU A 5 -15.49 -28.63 -10.01
CA LEU A 5 -14.96 -27.56 -9.15
C LEU A 5 -13.44 -27.72 -8.83
N LEU A 6 -12.87 -28.90 -9.07
CA LEU A 6 -11.49 -29.27 -8.73
C LEU A 6 -10.55 -29.36 -9.95
N SER A 7 -11.01 -28.96 -11.14
CA SER A 7 -10.13 -28.92 -12.32
C SER A 7 -9.01 -27.88 -12.13
N PRO A 8 -7.75 -28.20 -12.49
CA PRO A 8 -6.60 -27.31 -12.27
C PRO A 8 -6.79 -25.91 -12.88
N SER A 9 -7.45 -25.83 -14.04
CA SER A 9 -7.80 -24.58 -14.69
C SER A 9 -8.83 -23.77 -13.91
N LEU A 10 -9.91 -24.39 -13.42
CA LEU A 10 -10.93 -23.69 -12.63
C LEU A 10 -10.40 -23.24 -11.26
N MET A 11 -9.49 -23.99 -10.65
CA MET A 11 -8.76 -23.56 -9.45
C MET A 11 -7.88 -22.33 -9.70
N CYS A 12 -7.20 -22.27 -10.84
CA CYS A 12 -6.41 -21.09 -11.23
C CYS A 12 -7.30 -19.86 -11.48
N TRP A 13 -8.43 -20.01 -12.18
CA TRP A 13 -9.39 -18.93 -12.41
C TRP A 13 -10.06 -18.46 -11.12
N GLY A 14 -10.43 -19.38 -10.23
CA GLY A 14 -11.00 -19.07 -8.91
C GLY A 14 -10.03 -18.28 -8.03
N ARG A 15 -8.75 -18.65 -8.02
CA ARG A 15 -7.70 -17.91 -7.30
C ARG A 15 -7.45 -16.53 -7.90
N GLY A 16 -7.47 -16.40 -9.23
CA GLY A 16 -7.38 -15.12 -9.92
C GLY A 16 -8.52 -14.17 -9.53
N LEU A 17 -9.75 -14.66 -9.48
CA LEU A 17 -10.89 -13.85 -9.03
C LEU A 17 -10.76 -13.40 -7.58
N LEU A 18 -10.38 -14.31 -6.67
CA LEU A 18 -10.15 -14.00 -5.26
C LEU A 18 -9.01 -12.98 -5.07
N CYS A 19 -7.96 -13.06 -5.89
CA CYS A 19 -6.89 -12.07 -5.91
C CYS A 19 -7.41 -10.67 -6.24
N ILE A 20 -8.21 -10.52 -7.31
CA ILE A 20 -8.76 -9.22 -7.71
C ILE A 20 -9.71 -8.68 -6.63
N ILE A 21 -10.56 -9.52 -6.04
CA ILE A 21 -11.42 -9.13 -4.92
C ILE A 21 -10.57 -8.67 -3.73
N SER A 22 -9.48 -9.38 -3.42
CA SER A 22 -8.59 -9.03 -2.31
C SER A 22 -7.88 -7.70 -2.53
N ALA A 23 -7.33 -7.46 -3.72
CA ALA A 23 -6.70 -6.19 -4.09
C ALA A 23 -7.70 -5.03 -4.05
N PHE A 24 -8.95 -5.27 -4.47
CA PHE A 24 -10.00 -4.27 -4.40
C PHE A 24 -10.40 -3.94 -2.95
N ILE A 25 -10.53 -4.95 -2.08
CA ILE A 25 -10.83 -4.75 -0.64
C ILE A 25 -9.71 -3.95 0.04
N VAL A 26 -8.45 -4.26 -0.26
CA VAL A 26 -7.29 -3.52 0.27
C VAL A 26 -7.34 -2.06 -0.20
N GLY A 27 -7.53 -1.80 -1.49
CA GLY A 27 -7.65 -0.44 -1.99
C GLY A 27 -8.84 0.33 -1.39
N LEU A 28 -9.97 -0.34 -1.10
CA LEU A 28 -11.12 0.30 -0.44
C LEU A 28 -10.85 0.70 1.02
N SER A 29 -9.77 0.23 1.62
CA SER A 29 -9.41 0.60 2.99
C SER A 29 -9.13 2.10 3.15
N GLY A 30 -8.76 2.81 2.07
CA GLY A 30 -8.66 4.27 2.02
C GLY A 30 -9.97 5.03 2.31
N VAL A 31 -11.13 4.37 2.35
CA VAL A 31 -12.41 5.02 2.75
C VAL A 31 -12.70 4.86 4.24
N VAL A 32 -12.04 3.90 4.90
CA VAL A 32 -12.18 3.64 6.33
C VAL A 32 -12.00 4.91 7.19
N PRO A 33 -11.13 5.89 6.87
CA PRO A 33 -10.99 7.08 7.72
C PRO A 33 -12.27 7.90 7.85
N LEU A 34 -13.17 7.85 6.86
CA LEU A 34 -14.48 8.51 6.94
C LEU A 34 -15.36 7.98 8.08
N LEU A 35 -15.16 6.73 8.52
CA LEU A 35 -15.93 6.14 9.61
C LEU A 35 -15.49 6.64 10.99
N PHE A 36 -14.20 6.99 11.11
CA PHE A 36 -13.59 7.37 12.38
C PHE A 36 -13.49 8.89 12.57
N LEU A 37 -13.59 9.67 11.49
CA LEU A 37 -13.47 11.13 11.56
C LEU A 37 -14.84 11.83 11.70
N PRO A 38 -14.98 12.77 12.65
CA PRO A 38 -16.24 13.46 12.88
C PRO A 38 -16.69 14.31 11.69
N VAL A 39 -17.99 14.24 11.40
CA VAL A 39 -18.66 14.81 10.22
C VAL A 39 -18.55 16.34 10.11
N ASN A 40 -18.35 17.02 11.24
CA ASN A 40 -18.35 18.49 11.34
C ASN A 40 -16.97 19.12 11.14
N GLY A 41 -15.96 18.36 10.69
CA GLY A 41 -14.59 18.83 10.53
C GLY A 41 -13.79 18.81 11.84
N LEU A 42 -12.49 19.12 11.75
CA LEU A 42 -11.57 19.25 12.89
C LEU A 42 -11.85 20.54 13.66
N CYS A 43 -13.06 20.69 14.21
CA CYS A 43 -13.50 21.91 14.87
C CYS A 43 -13.12 21.96 16.36
N SER A 44 -12.77 20.81 16.98
CA SER A 44 -12.46 20.74 18.40
C SER A 44 -11.01 20.33 18.67
N LYS A 45 -10.42 20.90 19.75
CA LYS A 45 -9.11 20.45 20.28
C LYS A 45 -9.09 18.93 20.55
N LYS A 46 -10.23 18.33 20.91
CA LYS A 46 -10.35 16.88 21.12
C LYS A 46 -10.13 16.07 19.85
N ASP A 47 -10.60 16.58 18.70
CA ASP A 47 -10.47 15.90 17.41
C ASP A 47 -9.01 15.91 16.96
N ILE A 48 -8.31 17.04 17.13
CA ILE A 48 -6.87 17.19 16.85
C ILE A 48 -6.04 16.25 17.73
N ILE A 49 -6.36 16.12 19.02
CA ILE A 49 -5.67 15.20 19.93
C ILE A 49 -5.92 13.75 19.50
N SER A 50 -7.14 13.41 19.11
CA SER A 50 -7.44 12.07 18.60
C SER A 50 -6.68 11.76 17.31
N LEU A 51 -6.60 12.74 16.41
CA LEU A 51 -5.85 12.69 15.17
C LEU A 51 -4.35 12.40 15.40
N ASN A 52 -3.75 13.15 16.32
CA ASN A 52 -2.33 13.00 16.63
C ASN A 52 -2.03 11.61 17.24
N ARG A 53 -2.95 11.00 17.98
CA ARG A 53 -2.77 9.63 18.48
C ARG A 53 -2.73 8.60 17.35
N TRP A 54 -3.62 8.73 16.37
CA TRP A 54 -3.61 7.87 15.19
C TRP A 54 -2.37 8.08 14.34
N LEU A 55 -1.94 9.33 14.16
CA LEU A 55 -0.68 9.64 13.47
C LEU A 55 0.51 9.02 14.20
N SER A 56 0.63 9.17 15.53
CA SER A 56 1.71 8.55 16.30
C SER A 56 1.69 7.02 16.25
N TYR A 57 0.50 6.41 16.22
CA TYR A 57 0.36 4.97 16.05
C TYR A 57 0.86 4.51 14.68
N ALA A 58 0.42 5.17 13.60
CA ALA A 58 0.84 4.86 12.23
C ALA A 58 2.36 5.07 12.03
N THR A 59 2.92 6.19 12.50
CA THR A 59 4.37 6.42 12.44
C THR A 59 5.13 5.35 13.23
N GLY A 60 4.60 4.91 14.38
CA GLY A 60 5.19 3.84 15.17
C GLY A 60 5.14 2.47 14.48
N SER A 61 4.03 2.11 13.84
CA SER A 61 3.89 0.84 13.10
C SER A 61 4.80 0.79 11.89
N LEU A 62 4.88 1.90 11.13
CA LEU A 62 5.79 2.10 10.00
C LEU A 62 7.25 1.88 10.38
N LEU A 63 7.68 2.55 11.45
CA LEU A 63 9.03 2.44 11.95
C LEU A 63 9.32 1.00 12.42
N GLY A 64 8.34 0.38 13.09
CA GLY A 64 8.42 -1.03 13.49
C GLY A 64 8.59 -1.98 12.31
N GLU A 65 7.81 -1.82 11.25
CA GLU A 65 7.87 -2.67 10.05
C GLU A 65 9.23 -2.59 9.36
N VAL A 66 9.75 -1.37 9.17
CA VAL A 66 11.06 -1.17 8.55
C VAL A 66 12.18 -1.79 9.39
N PHE A 67 12.26 -1.48 10.69
CA PHE A 67 13.41 -1.85 11.52
C PHE A 67 13.39 -3.28 12.04
N ILE A 68 12.21 -3.84 12.29
CA ILE A 68 12.07 -5.17 12.90
C ILE A 68 11.89 -6.25 11.84
N HIS A 69 11.27 -5.92 10.70
CA HIS A 69 10.91 -6.90 9.68
C HIS A 69 11.70 -6.71 8.38
N LEU A 70 11.56 -5.56 7.70
CA LEU A 70 12.13 -5.37 6.36
C LEU A 70 13.66 -5.34 6.35
N LEU A 71 14.28 -4.61 7.27
CA LEU A 71 15.73 -4.50 7.35
C LEU A 71 16.40 -5.86 7.66
N PRO A 72 16.02 -6.59 8.72
CA PRO A 72 16.59 -7.91 8.99
C PRO A 72 16.39 -8.90 7.85
N GLU A 73 15.20 -8.93 7.25
CA GLU A 73 14.88 -9.84 6.15
C GLU A 73 15.76 -9.58 4.92
N SER A 74 15.99 -8.31 4.59
CA SER A 74 16.86 -7.92 3.47
C SER A 74 18.32 -8.38 3.62
N TRP A 75 18.74 -8.68 4.86
CA TRP A 75 20.11 -9.03 5.19
C TRP A 75 20.35 -10.54 5.34
N ILE A 76 19.33 -11.29 5.78
CA ILE A 76 19.44 -12.73 6.09
C ILE A 76 19.90 -13.57 4.89
N HIS A 77 19.57 -13.16 3.67
CA HIS A 77 19.92 -13.89 2.44
C HIS A 77 21.01 -13.21 1.60
N SER A 78 21.74 -12.25 2.18
CA SER A 78 22.69 -11.42 1.43
C SER A 78 24.14 -11.67 1.85
N ASP A 79 25.03 -11.86 0.89
CA ASP A 79 26.48 -11.88 1.11
C ASP A 79 26.99 -10.49 1.52
N ILE A 80 28.21 -10.39 2.07
CA ILE A 80 28.79 -9.12 2.58
C ILE A 80 28.76 -7.98 1.56
N ALA A 81 28.99 -8.27 0.27
CA ALA A 81 28.90 -7.27 -0.81
C ALA A 81 27.45 -6.83 -1.08
N SER A 82 26.50 -7.76 -0.99
CA SER A 82 25.06 -7.50 -1.16
C SER A 82 24.49 -6.72 0.02
N PHE A 83 25.02 -6.92 1.24
CA PHE A 83 24.67 -6.13 2.43
C PHE A 83 24.97 -4.64 2.24
N GLN A 84 26.17 -4.29 1.74
CA GLN A 84 26.51 -2.90 1.42
C GLN A 84 25.58 -2.32 0.35
N ASN A 85 25.25 -3.09 -0.68
CA ASN A 85 24.34 -2.65 -1.74
C ASN A 85 22.93 -2.38 -1.22
N SER A 86 22.36 -3.23 -0.37
CA SER A 86 21.04 -3.00 0.24
C SER A 86 21.01 -1.71 1.07
N GLY A 87 22.07 -1.46 1.86
CA GLY A 87 22.21 -0.20 2.60
C GLY A 87 22.29 1.04 1.69
N LEU A 88 23.01 0.93 0.56
CA LEU A 88 23.09 2.00 -0.43
C LEU A 88 21.73 2.28 -1.08
N TRP A 89 20.98 1.25 -1.49
CA TRP A 89 19.64 1.43 -2.07
C TRP A 89 18.67 2.11 -1.10
N MET A 90 18.71 1.73 0.18
CA MET A 90 17.91 2.39 1.21
C MET A 90 18.29 3.87 1.38
N LEU A 91 19.60 4.17 1.44
CA LEU A 91 20.08 5.55 1.54
C LEU A 91 19.69 6.37 0.30
N THR A 92 19.79 5.78 -0.90
CA THR A 92 19.37 6.41 -2.15
C THR A 92 17.88 6.73 -2.13
N GLY A 93 17.02 5.81 -1.67
CA GLY A 93 15.59 6.06 -1.52
C GLY A 93 15.30 7.23 -0.56
N LEU A 94 15.95 7.25 0.61
CA LEU A 94 15.79 8.32 1.59
C LEU A 94 16.25 9.69 1.04
N LEU A 95 17.43 9.74 0.40
CA LEU A 95 17.95 10.97 -0.20
C LEU A 95 17.10 11.44 -1.38
N LEU A 96 16.59 10.53 -2.20
CA LEU A 96 15.69 10.85 -3.30
C LEU A 96 14.41 11.52 -2.77
N PHE A 97 13.76 10.93 -1.77
CA PHE A 97 12.57 11.53 -1.15
C PHE A 97 12.86 12.89 -0.52
N PHE A 98 14.01 13.04 0.15
CA PHE A 98 14.45 14.31 0.73
C PHE A 98 14.68 15.38 -0.35
N ILE A 99 15.29 15.03 -1.48
CA ILE A 99 15.51 15.95 -2.61
C ILE A 99 14.17 16.34 -3.24
N ILE A 100 13.28 15.38 -3.49
CA ILE A 100 11.95 15.65 -4.04
C ILE A 100 11.19 16.63 -3.13
N GLU A 101 11.21 16.42 -1.81
CA GLU A 101 10.62 17.34 -0.84
C GLU A 101 11.20 18.76 -1.02
N LYS A 102 12.52 18.91 -1.06
CA LYS A 102 13.17 20.23 -1.20
C LYS A 102 12.94 20.90 -2.56
N LEU A 103 12.80 20.13 -3.64
CA LEU A 103 12.52 20.66 -4.97
C LEU A 103 11.07 21.13 -5.11
N CYS A 104 10.11 20.41 -4.54
CA CYS A 104 8.69 20.77 -4.64
C CYS A 104 8.32 21.98 -3.75
N VAL A 105 9.08 22.24 -2.68
CA VAL A 105 8.85 23.35 -1.73
C VAL A 105 9.12 24.76 -2.31
N HIS A 106 9.77 24.89 -3.47
CA HIS A 106 10.20 26.22 -3.94
C HIS A 106 9.15 27.04 -4.72
N GLU A 107 8.01 26.46 -5.10
CA GLU A 107 7.03 27.08 -6.03
C GLU A 107 5.58 27.17 -5.51
N SER A 108 5.21 26.58 -4.36
CA SER A 108 3.80 26.51 -3.93
C SER A 108 3.62 26.57 -2.40
N SER A 109 2.40 26.88 -1.97
CA SER A 109 1.98 26.89 -0.56
C SER A 109 2.35 25.55 0.09
N ASP A 110 3.34 25.54 1.01
CA ASP A 110 4.00 24.35 1.60
C ASP A 110 3.06 23.18 1.91
N LYS A 111 1.83 23.49 2.34
CA LYS A 111 0.83 22.50 2.74
C LYS A 111 0.30 21.66 1.59
N GLU A 112 0.18 22.21 0.38
CA GLU A 112 -0.37 21.48 -0.77
C GLU A 112 0.61 20.45 -1.33
N VAL A 113 1.91 20.77 -1.31
CA VAL A 113 2.99 19.87 -1.76
C VAL A 113 3.02 18.58 -0.95
N GLU A 114 2.94 18.69 0.38
CA GLU A 114 2.91 17.54 1.29
C GLU A 114 1.76 16.59 0.94
N GLY A 115 0.59 17.13 0.58
CA GLY A 115 -0.59 16.35 0.21
C GLY A 115 -0.41 15.58 -1.10
N TYR A 116 0.13 16.22 -2.14
CA TYR A 116 0.37 15.55 -3.42
C TYR A 116 1.49 14.51 -3.34
N LEU A 117 2.58 14.80 -2.61
CA LEU A 117 3.64 13.82 -2.37
C LEU A 117 3.10 12.61 -1.61
N ASN A 118 2.21 12.83 -0.64
CA ASN A 118 1.53 11.75 0.06
C ASN A 118 0.68 10.89 -0.89
N LEU A 119 -0.08 11.51 -1.81
CA LEU A 119 -0.86 10.75 -2.80
C LEU A 119 0.03 9.92 -3.72
N VAL A 120 1.17 10.44 -4.17
CA VAL A 120 2.11 9.69 -5.01
C VAL A 120 2.68 8.49 -4.25
N ALA A 121 3.10 8.68 -3.00
CA ALA A 121 3.56 7.58 -2.15
C ALA A 121 2.46 6.52 -1.97
N ASN A 122 1.23 6.95 -1.68
CA ASN A 122 0.08 6.08 -1.51
C ASN A 122 -0.27 5.29 -2.80
N VAL A 123 -0.11 5.89 -4.00
CA VAL A 123 -0.25 5.13 -5.27
C VAL A 123 0.79 4.01 -5.38
N ILE A 124 2.03 4.29 -5.01
CA ILE A 124 3.13 3.31 -5.08
C ILE A 124 2.89 2.17 -4.08
N ASP A 125 2.49 2.49 -2.84
CA ASP A 125 2.16 1.49 -1.82
C ASP A 125 0.96 0.64 -2.24
N ASN A 126 -0.12 1.26 -2.70
CA ASN A 126 -1.27 0.52 -3.23
C ASN A 126 -0.85 -0.41 -4.37
N PHE A 127 0.00 0.05 -5.29
CA PHE A 127 0.51 -0.78 -6.38
C PHE A 127 1.34 -1.98 -5.88
N THR A 128 2.26 -1.77 -4.93
CA THR A 128 3.09 -2.85 -4.38
C THR A 128 2.25 -3.85 -3.58
N HIS A 129 1.21 -3.40 -2.87
CA HIS A 129 0.19 -4.27 -2.26
C HIS A 129 -0.48 -5.17 -3.30
N GLY A 130 -0.89 -4.60 -4.43
CA GLY A 130 -1.47 -5.35 -5.56
C GLY A 130 -0.54 -6.46 -6.06
N VAL A 131 0.73 -6.13 -6.29
CA VAL A 131 1.76 -7.07 -6.73
C VAL A 131 1.98 -8.19 -5.70
N ALA A 132 2.08 -7.85 -4.41
CA ALA A 132 2.30 -8.82 -3.33
C ALA A 132 1.10 -9.77 -3.15
N ILE A 133 -0.13 -9.25 -3.24
CA ILE A 133 -1.36 -10.04 -3.21
C ILE A 133 -1.39 -11.01 -4.40
N ALA A 134 -1.12 -10.53 -5.62
CA ALA A 134 -1.10 -11.41 -6.78
C ALA A 134 -0.02 -12.48 -6.69
N GLY A 135 1.22 -12.13 -6.30
CA GLY A 135 2.30 -13.09 -6.13
C GLY A 135 1.97 -14.18 -5.10
N SER A 136 1.38 -13.81 -3.97
CA SER A 136 0.97 -14.77 -2.93
C SER A 136 -0.17 -15.69 -3.40
N TYR A 137 -1.17 -15.16 -4.11
CA TYR A 137 -2.26 -15.96 -4.70
C TYR A 137 -1.81 -16.86 -5.84
N LEU A 138 -0.71 -16.56 -6.54
CA LEU A 138 -0.08 -17.45 -7.52
C LEU A 138 0.63 -18.63 -6.82
N VAL A 139 1.24 -18.41 -5.65
CA VAL A 139 1.86 -19.46 -4.84
C VAL A 139 0.82 -20.39 -4.21
N SER A 140 -0.07 -19.88 -3.34
CA SER A 140 -1.16 -20.69 -2.76
C SER A 140 -2.35 -19.84 -2.29
N LEU A 141 -3.55 -20.42 -2.24
CA LEU A 141 -4.74 -19.76 -1.69
C LEU A 141 -4.52 -19.30 -0.23
N ARG A 142 -3.91 -20.17 0.59
CA ARG A 142 -3.67 -19.88 2.01
C ARG A 142 -2.70 -18.72 2.17
N LEU A 143 -1.63 -18.66 1.37
CA LEU A 143 -0.69 -17.55 1.40
C LEU A 143 -1.36 -16.26 0.92
N GLY A 144 -2.14 -16.30 -0.16
CA GLY A 144 -2.91 -15.14 -0.64
C GLY A 144 -3.79 -14.51 0.43
N ILE A 145 -4.62 -15.31 1.11
CA ILE A 145 -5.50 -14.83 2.18
C ILE A 145 -4.70 -14.24 3.35
N LEU A 146 -3.59 -14.89 3.74
CA LEU A 146 -2.72 -14.41 4.81
C LEU A 146 -2.06 -13.07 4.46
N THR A 147 -1.52 -12.95 3.25
CA THR A 147 -0.90 -11.71 2.76
C THR A 147 -1.92 -10.58 2.69
N THR A 148 -3.12 -10.81 2.15
CA THR A 148 -4.19 -9.80 2.16
C THR A 148 -4.57 -9.35 3.58
N THR A 149 -4.68 -10.29 4.52
CA THR A 149 -5.01 -9.97 5.91
C THR A 149 -3.88 -9.16 6.56
N CYS A 150 -2.63 -9.54 6.33
CA CYS A 150 -1.45 -8.84 6.83
C CYS A 150 -1.43 -7.39 6.32
N ILE A 151 -1.66 -7.19 5.02
CA ILE A 151 -1.70 -5.87 4.41
C ILE A 151 -2.84 -5.03 5.00
N LEU A 152 -4.06 -5.57 5.10
CA LEU A 152 -5.18 -4.83 5.69
C LEU A 152 -4.91 -4.32 7.11
N VAL A 153 -4.14 -5.07 7.90
CA VAL A 153 -3.82 -4.71 9.28
C VAL A 153 -2.91 -3.48 9.35
N HIS A 154 -1.90 -3.35 8.48
CA HIS A 154 -1.06 -2.15 8.45
C HIS A 154 -1.61 -1.02 7.58
N GLU A 155 -2.47 -1.34 6.61
CA GLU A 155 -2.95 -0.37 5.63
C GLU A 155 -4.02 0.55 6.23
N VAL A 156 -4.92 0.00 7.06
CA VAL A 156 -5.94 0.84 7.72
C VAL A 156 -5.30 1.95 8.57
N PRO A 157 -4.31 1.67 9.43
CA PRO A 157 -3.55 2.71 10.14
C PRO A 157 -2.85 3.71 9.21
N HIS A 158 -2.24 3.23 8.13
CA HIS A 158 -1.57 4.06 7.13
C HIS A 158 -2.52 5.03 6.46
N GLU A 159 -3.64 4.53 5.94
CA GLU A 159 -4.67 5.33 5.29
C GLU A 159 -5.27 6.36 6.25
N MET A 160 -5.32 6.08 7.57
CA MET A 160 -5.68 7.11 8.56
C MET A 160 -4.66 8.27 8.55
N ALA A 161 -3.37 7.97 8.56
CA ALA A 161 -2.31 8.99 8.61
C ALA A 161 -2.29 9.82 7.33
N ASP A 162 -2.42 9.16 6.18
CA ASP A 162 -2.50 9.79 4.87
C ASP A 162 -3.70 10.73 4.78
N PHE A 163 -4.86 10.28 5.25
CA PHE A 163 -6.06 11.12 5.27
C PHE A 163 -5.86 12.38 6.12
N VAL A 164 -5.13 12.25 7.24
CA VAL A 164 -4.76 13.38 8.10
C VAL A 164 -3.83 14.36 7.40
N ILE A 165 -2.85 13.86 6.65
CA ILE A 165 -1.94 14.69 5.86
C ILE A 165 -2.75 15.47 4.81
N LEU A 166 -3.63 14.80 4.06
CA LEU A 166 -4.51 15.45 3.08
C LEU A 166 -5.39 16.56 3.68
N LEU A 167 -6.00 16.31 4.84
CA LEU A 167 -6.78 17.33 5.54
C LEU A 167 -5.93 18.55 5.96
N ARG A 168 -4.69 18.31 6.41
CA ARG A 168 -3.74 19.39 6.76
C ARG A 168 -3.26 20.17 5.54
N SER A 169 -3.20 19.50 4.39
CA SER A 169 -2.87 20.06 3.08
C SER A 169 -4.00 20.88 2.45
N GLY A 170 -5.17 20.95 3.09
CA GLY A 170 -6.29 21.79 2.65
C GLY A 170 -7.41 21.02 1.95
N PHE A 171 -7.30 19.69 1.79
CA PHE A 171 -8.37 18.87 1.23
C PHE A 171 -9.54 18.80 2.21
N THR A 172 -10.76 18.84 1.68
CA THR A 172 -11.94 18.44 2.44
C THR A 172 -11.96 16.92 2.62
N ARG A 173 -12.70 16.42 3.61
CA ARG A 173 -12.84 14.97 3.84
C ARG A 173 -13.32 14.19 2.61
N TRP A 174 -14.14 14.80 1.76
CA TRP A 174 -14.64 14.15 0.55
C TRP A 174 -13.63 14.18 -0.58
N GLU A 175 -12.82 15.23 -0.68
CA GLU A 175 -11.70 15.29 -1.62
C GLU A 175 -10.62 14.29 -1.22
N ALA A 176 -10.28 14.21 0.07
CA ALA A 176 -9.32 13.23 0.60
C ALA A 176 -9.80 11.80 0.33
N ALA A 177 -11.06 11.47 0.62
CA ALA A 177 -11.61 10.14 0.35
C ALA A 177 -11.64 9.80 -1.16
N LYS A 178 -11.98 10.76 -2.02
CA LYS A 178 -11.93 10.56 -3.48
C LYS A 178 -10.51 10.37 -3.97
N ALA A 179 -9.55 11.12 -3.43
CA ALA A 179 -8.15 11.00 -3.78
C ALA A 179 -7.58 9.63 -3.39
N GLN A 180 -7.84 9.16 -2.17
CA GLN A 180 -7.45 7.81 -1.73
C GLN A 180 -8.18 6.70 -2.51
N LEU A 181 -9.44 6.88 -2.87
CA LEU A 181 -10.13 5.96 -3.79
C LEU A 181 -9.52 5.94 -5.19
N ALA A 182 -8.94 7.05 -5.65
CA ALA A 182 -8.23 7.09 -6.91
C ALA A 182 -6.88 6.34 -6.80
N THR A 183 -6.14 6.51 -5.69
CA THR A 183 -4.88 5.78 -5.46
C THR A 183 -5.10 4.27 -5.30
N ALA A 184 -6.24 3.86 -4.73
CA ALA A 184 -6.69 2.47 -4.61
C ALA A 184 -6.71 1.70 -5.94
N SER A 185 -6.89 2.39 -7.09
CA SER A 185 -6.81 1.77 -8.41
C SER A 185 -5.42 1.16 -8.69
N GLY A 186 -4.37 1.69 -8.06
CA GLY A 186 -3.00 1.18 -8.12
C GLY A 186 -2.91 -0.28 -7.69
N SER A 187 -3.62 -0.69 -6.64
CA SER A 187 -3.62 -2.07 -6.13
C SER A 187 -4.23 -3.06 -7.11
N THR A 188 -5.38 -2.71 -7.67
CA THR A 188 -6.00 -3.56 -8.70
C THR A 188 -5.13 -3.65 -9.95
N PHE A 189 -4.52 -2.54 -10.36
CA PHE A 189 -3.61 -2.49 -11.51
C PHE A 189 -2.35 -3.36 -11.29
N GLY A 190 -1.70 -3.25 -10.14
CA GLY A 190 -0.53 -4.07 -9.78
C GLY A 190 -0.87 -5.57 -9.78
N ALA A 191 -2.02 -5.94 -9.22
CA ALA A 191 -2.47 -7.32 -9.21
C ALA A 191 -2.71 -7.89 -10.62
N ILE A 192 -3.40 -7.13 -11.49
CA ILE A 192 -3.64 -7.52 -12.88
C ILE A 192 -2.32 -7.68 -13.63
N LEU A 193 -1.39 -6.72 -13.48
CA LEU A 193 -0.10 -6.76 -14.14
C LEU A 193 0.68 -8.03 -13.78
N THR A 194 0.74 -8.39 -12.50
CA THR A 194 1.42 -9.61 -12.03
C THR A 194 0.75 -10.89 -12.56
N LEU A 195 -0.59 -10.95 -12.57
CA LEU A 195 -1.31 -12.10 -13.12
C LEU A 195 -1.06 -12.26 -14.64
N CYS A 196 -1.08 -11.15 -15.39
CA CYS A 196 -0.77 -11.15 -16.82
C CYS A 196 0.67 -11.57 -17.11
N ALA A 197 1.63 -11.07 -16.32
CA ALA A 197 3.03 -11.45 -16.44
C ALA A 197 3.23 -12.96 -16.20
N ASN A 198 2.58 -13.52 -15.17
CA ASN A 198 2.62 -14.95 -14.91
C ASN A 198 2.01 -15.76 -16.07
N ALA A 199 0.87 -15.32 -16.61
CA ALA A 199 0.24 -15.98 -17.75
C ALA A 199 1.15 -16.00 -19.00
N ALA A 200 1.86 -14.91 -19.27
CA ALA A 200 2.82 -14.83 -20.37
C ALA A 200 4.00 -15.79 -20.20
N VAL A 201 4.56 -15.88 -18.98
CA VAL A 201 5.65 -16.82 -18.66
C VAL A 201 5.19 -18.26 -18.84
N THR A 202 4.06 -18.65 -18.24
CA THR A 202 3.54 -20.03 -18.38
C THR A 202 3.22 -20.39 -19.84
N ALA A 203 2.72 -19.43 -20.65
CA ALA A 203 2.49 -19.66 -22.07
C ALA A 203 3.79 -19.92 -22.85
N SER A 204 4.90 -19.27 -22.46
CA SER A 204 6.21 -19.47 -23.09
C SER A 204 6.88 -20.80 -22.73
N GLU A 205 6.57 -21.40 -21.57
CA GLU A 205 7.10 -22.71 -21.16
C GLU A 205 6.41 -23.89 -21.86
N ILE A 206 5.25 -23.65 -22.48
CA ILE A 206 4.44 -24.68 -23.16
C ILE A 206 4.81 -24.81 -24.65
N ILE A 207 5.57 -23.86 -25.21
CA ILE A 207 6.03 -23.84 -26.62
C ILE A 207 7.45 -24.39 -26.70
#